data_AF-A0AAE6R9Z2-F1
#
_entry.id   AF-A0AAE6R9Z2-F1
#
_cell.length_a   1.000
_cell.length_b   1.000
_cell.length_c   1.000
_cell.angle_alpha   90.00
_cell.angle_beta   90.00
_cell.angle_gamma   90.00
#
_symmetry.space_group_name_H-M   'P 1'
#
loop_
_entity.id
_entity.type
_entity.pdbx_description
1 polymer ?
#
loop_
_entity_poly.entity_id
_entity_poly.type
_entity_poly.pdbx_seq_one_letter_code
_entity_poly.pdbx_strand_id
1 'polypeptide(L)'
;MLHDAHDFWPRYLAAVFPRHAQPTARNLRFNQTSLAIDAAISGQGIALASLAFVGDDIAAGRLIQVFDQPLRLDKSFYLVWPRKLQQPESLDVVQHWLRQQAGNS
;
A
#
# COMPACT_ATOMS: atom_id res chain seq x y z
N MET A 1 -2.82 15.86 5.12
CA MET A 1 -2.47 14.58 4.47
C MET A 1 -3.46 13.52 4.92
N LEU A 2 -3.66 12.48 4.12
CA LEU A 2 -4.56 11.37 4.43
C LEU A 2 -3.72 10.22 4.99
N HIS A 3 -3.91 9.92 6.27
CA HIS A 3 -3.19 8.87 6.99
C HIS A 3 -4.06 7.62 7.04
N ASP A 4 -3.46 6.46 6.75
CA ASP A 4 -4.07 5.17 7.00
C ASP A 4 -3.64 4.60 8.36
N ALA A 5 -4.05 3.36 8.66
CA ALA A 5 -3.70 2.68 9.90
C ALA A 5 -2.20 2.37 10.06
N HIS A 6 -1.42 2.32 8.98
CA HIS A 6 0.01 2.03 9.04
C HIS A 6 0.84 3.26 9.41
N ASP A 7 0.29 4.45 9.20
CA ASP A 7 0.87 5.76 9.57
C ASP A 7 2.32 5.93 9.09
N PHE A 8 2.58 5.64 7.82
CA PHE A 8 3.92 5.73 7.24
C PHE A 8 4.41 7.15 6.94
N TRP A 9 3.56 8.16 7.07
CA TRP A 9 3.88 9.57 6.77
C TRP A 9 5.11 10.09 7.52
N PRO A 10 5.27 9.91 8.84
CA PRO A 10 6.47 10.39 9.54
C PRO A 10 7.76 9.77 9.00
N ARG A 11 7.74 8.46 8.69
CA ARG A 11 8.89 7.76 8.11
C ARG A 11 9.20 8.25 6.70
N TYR A 12 8.18 8.45 5.87
CA TYR A 12 8.33 8.96 4.52
C TYR A 12 8.91 10.37 4.51
N LEU A 13 8.36 11.27 5.33
CA LEU A 13 8.82 12.66 5.42
C LEU A 13 10.25 12.75 5.94
N ALA A 14 10.62 11.92 6.93
CA ALA A 14 12.00 11.87 7.42
C ALA A 14 12.99 11.40 6.34
N ALA A 15 12.58 10.47 5.47
CA ALA A 15 13.42 9.95 4.39
C ALA A 15 13.57 10.96 3.24
N VAL A 16 12.48 11.63 2.86
CA VAL A 16 12.45 12.50 1.67
C VAL A 16 12.81 13.96 1.99
N PHE A 17 12.44 14.45 3.17
CA PHE A 17 12.62 15.85 3.58
C PHE A 17 13.33 15.98 4.94
N PRO A 18 14.55 15.43 5.10
CA PRO A 18 15.21 15.32 6.41
C PRO A 18 15.53 16.67 7.09
N ARG A 19 15.57 17.76 6.33
CA ARG A 19 15.87 19.11 6.82
C ARG A 19 14.63 20.00 6.99
N HIS A 20 13.44 19.48 6.73
CA HIS A 20 12.20 20.25 6.85
C HIS A 20 11.45 19.85 8.11
N ALA A 21 10.88 20.84 8.79
CA ALA A 21 9.98 20.59 9.91
C ALA A 21 8.79 19.76 9.43
N GLN A 22 8.28 18.88 10.29
CA GLN A 22 7.07 18.13 9.96
C GLN A 22 5.94 19.12 9.65
N PRO A 23 5.25 18.96 8.52
CA PRO A 23 4.18 19.85 8.13
C PRO A 23 3.07 19.81 9.18
N THR A 24 2.61 20.99 9.60
CA THR A 24 1.45 21.20 10.49
C THR A 24 0.11 21.05 9.77
N ALA A 25 0.11 20.44 8.57
CA ALA A 25 -1.07 20.27 7.76
C ALA A 25 -2.13 19.45 8.53
N ARG A 26 -3.39 19.77 8.25
CA ARG A 26 -4.53 19.03 8.82
C ARG A 26 -4.44 17.56 8.40
N ASN A 27 -4.30 16.68 9.38
CA ASN A 27 -4.14 15.24 9.17
C ASN A 27 -5.49 14.56 9.35
N LEU A 28 -6.03 14.01 8.27
CA LEU A 28 -7.23 13.17 8.32
C LEU A 28 -6.78 11.73 8.45
N ARG A 29 -7.22 11.05 9.51
CA ARG A 29 -6.83 9.68 9.83
C ARG A 29 -7.97 8.72 9.54
N PHE A 30 -7.66 7.70 8.75
CA PHE A 30 -8.52 6.58 8.44
C PHE A 30 -7.98 5.31 9.10
N ASN A 31 -8.89 4.43 9.50
CA ASN A 31 -8.53 3.11 10.04
C ASN A 31 -8.25 2.06 8.96
N GLN A 32 -8.41 2.40 7.67
CA GLN A 32 -8.19 1.52 6.53
C GLN A 32 -7.52 2.28 5.39
N THR A 33 -6.61 1.62 4.68
CA THR A 33 -5.90 2.20 3.53
C THR A 33 -6.85 2.51 2.36
N SER A 34 -7.86 1.67 2.12
CA SER A 34 -8.88 1.89 1.08
C SER A 34 -9.59 3.24 1.24
N LEU A 35 -10.03 3.58 2.45
CA LEU A 35 -10.71 4.86 2.71
C LEU A 35 -9.80 6.08 2.46
N ALA A 36 -8.50 5.96 2.76
CA ALA A 36 -7.54 7.02 2.46
C ALA A 36 -7.32 7.17 0.94
N ILE A 37 -7.35 6.07 0.19
CA ILE A 37 -7.28 6.07 -1.28
C ILE A 37 -8.56 6.70 -1.88
N ASP A 38 -9.74 6.30 -1.43
CA ASP A 38 -11.02 6.85 -1.90
C ASP A 38 -11.12 8.36 -1.66
N ALA A 39 -10.64 8.82 -0.51
CA ALA A 39 -10.56 10.23 -0.19
C ALA A 39 -9.56 10.97 -1.10
N ALA A 40 -8.44 10.35 -1.47
CA ALA A 40 -7.48 10.91 -2.43
C ALA A 40 -8.08 11.02 -3.84
N ILE A 41 -8.75 9.95 -4.31
CA ILE A 41 -9.49 9.92 -5.58
C ILE A 41 -10.55 11.03 -5.61
N SER A 42 -11.21 11.26 -4.48
CA SER A 42 -12.22 12.32 -4.31
C SER A 42 -11.62 13.73 -4.16
N GLY A 43 -10.31 13.90 -4.31
CA GLY A 43 -9.63 15.20 -4.25
C GLY A 43 -9.48 15.77 -2.83
N GLN A 44 -9.65 14.98 -1.78
CA GLN A 44 -9.60 15.45 -0.39
C GLN A 44 -8.16 15.59 0.15
N GLY A 45 -7.16 15.16 -0.60
CA GLY A 45 -5.75 15.33 -0.25
C GLY A 45 -4.84 14.28 -0.87
N ILE A 46 -3.66 14.13 -0.27
CA ILE A 46 -2.62 13.18 -0.70
C ILE A 46 -2.61 12.01 0.29
N ALA A 47 -2.56 10.78 -0.23
CA ALA A 47 -2.40 9.56 0.53
C ALA A 47 -1.07 8.87 0.19
N LEU A 48 -0.45 8.21 1.19
CA LEU A 48 0.60 7.22 0.94
C LEU A 48 -0.08 5.86 0.74
N ALA A 49 0.13 5.25 -0.42
CA ALA A 49 -0.45 3.97 -0.78
C ALA A 49 0.57 3.08 -1.50
N SER A 50 0.37 1.76 -1.45
CA SER A 50 1.12 0.83 -2.28
C SER A 50 0.68 0.96 -3.74
N LEU A 51 1.63 0.99 -4.68
CA LEU A 51 1.32 1.00 -6.11
C LEU A 51 0.45 -0.19 -6.55
N ALA A 52 0.54 -1.32 -5.85
CA ALA A 52 -0.30 -2.49 -6.09
C ALA A 52 -1.81 -2.21 -5.86
N PHE A 53 -2.16 -1.18 -5.07
CA PHE A 53 -3.56 -0.82 -4.81
C PHE A 53 -4.08 0.33 -5.67
N VAL A 54 -3.19 1.14 -6.26
CA VAL A 54 -3.57 2.38 -6.97
C VAL A 54 -3.12 2.40 -8.43
N GLY A 55 -2.50 1.34 -8.93
CA GLY A 55 -1.98 1.26 -10.29
C GLY A 55 -3.05 1.56 -11.36
N ASP A 56 -4.22 0.95 -11.24
CA ASP A 56 -5.35 1.18 -12.15
C ASP A 56 -5.90 2.60 -12.07
N ASP A 57 -5.93 3.21 -10.88
CA ASP A 57 -6.36 4.59 -10.68
C ASP A 57 -5.39 5.60 -11.29
N ILE A 58 -4.08 5.32 -11.21
CA ILE A 58 -3.04 6.12 -11.87
C ILE A 58 -3.13 5.97 -13.38
N ALA A 59 -3.25 4.74 -13.89
CA ALA A 59 -3.39 4.47 -15.32
C ALA A 59 -4.65 5.11 -15.91
N ALA A 60 -5.74 5.15 -15.15
CA ALA A 60 -6.98 5.82 -15.53
C ALA A 60 -6.97 7.35 -15.31
N GLY A 61 -5.88 7.92 -14.78
CA GLY A 61 -5.75 9.36 -14.52
C GLY A 61 -6.61 9.88 -13.37
N ARG A 62 -7.19 9.00 -12.55
CA ARG A 62 -7.93 9.38 -11.33
C ARG A 62 -6.99 9.81 -10.21
N LEU A 63 -5.79 9.23 -10.19
CA LEU A 63 -4.70 9.60 -9.31
C LEU A 63 -3.47 9.98 -10.11
N ILE A 64 -2.61 10.79 -9.51
CA ILE A 64 -1.27 11.08 -10.01
C ILE A 64 -0.26 10.81 -8.90
N GLN A 65 0.94 10.36 -9.28
CA GLN A 65 2.04 10.26 -8.35
C GLN A 65 2.59 11.67 -8.06
N VAL A 66 2.55 12.08 -6.80
CA VAL A 66 2.95 13.45 -6.39
C VAL A 66 4.48 13.60 -6.30
N PHE A 67 5.17 12.55 -5.88
CA PHE A 67 6.63 12.56 -5.68
C PHE A 67 7.25 11.29 -6.24
N ASP A 68 8.42 11.41 -6.88
CA ASP A 68 9.12 10.29 -7.53
C ASP A 68 9.89 9.37 -6.56
N GLN A 69 9.97 9.72 -5.29
CA GLN A 69 10.72 8.96 -4.29
C GLN A 69 9.79 7.95 -3.59
N PRO A 70 9.88 6.65 -3.86
CA PRO A 70 9.07 5.67 -3.15
C PRO A 70 9.60 5.39 -1.74
N LEU A 71 8.71 5.15 -0.78
CA LEU A 71 9.08 4.53 0.49
C LEU A 71 9.26 3.02 0.30
N ARG A 72 10.49 2.52 0.35
CA ARG A 72 10.73 1.08 0.40
C ARG A 72 10.50 0.57 1.81
N LEU A 73 9.59 -0.38 1.93
CA LEU A 73 9.30 -1.10 3.17
C LEU A 73 9.84 -2.52 3.03
N ASP A 74 10.54 -3.02 4.03
CA ASP A 74 10.96 -4.44 4.11
C ASP A 74 9.78 -5.34 4.53
N LYS A 75 8.59 -5.08 3.98
CA LYS A 75 7.36 -5.85 4.22
C LYS A 75 6.98 -6.57 2.93
N SER A 76 6.69 -7.86 3.06
CA SER A 76 6.24 -8.71 1.97
C SER A 76 4.91 -9.36 2.34
N PHE A 77 4.14 -9.79 1.33
CA PHE A 77 2.98 -10.64 1.53
C PHE A 77 3.43 -12.10 1.62
N TYR A 78 2.92 -12.82 2.62
CA TYR A 78 3.26 -14.22 2.87
C TYR A 78 2.01 -15.08 2.78
N LEU A 79 2.13 -16.22 2.10
CA LEU A 79 1.13 -17.27 2.16
C LEU A 79 1.43 -18.17 3.36
N VAL A 80 0.45 -18.34 4.26
CA VAL A 80 0.62 -19.09 5.52
C VAL A 80 -0.46 -20.16 5.65
N TRP A 81 -0.09 -21.32 6.19
CA TRP A 81 -1.01 -22.43 6.46
C TRP A 81 -0.52 -23.28 7.64
N PRO A 82 -1.41 -24.03 8.32
CA PRO A 82 -1.02 -24.91 9.41
C PRO A 82 -0.08 -26.03 8.95
N ARG A 83 0.92 -26.35 9.78
CA ARG A 83 1.78 -27.51 9.54
C ARG A 83 1.02 -28.80 9.85
N LYS A 84 0.81 -29.65 8.84
CA LYS A 84 0.17 -30.97 8.96
C LYS A 84 1.12 -32.07 8.45
N LEU A 85 0.95 -33.29 8.97
CA LEU A 85 1.73 -34.48 8.58
C LEU A 85 1.52 -34.85 7.11
N GLN A 86 0.29 -34.74 6.60
CA GLN A 86 -0.03 -34.75 5.19
C GLN A 86 -0.72 -33.43 4.83
N GLN A 87 -0.18 -32.75 3.81
CA GLN A 87 -0.80 -31.55 3.25
C GLN A 87 -1.88 -31.98 2.25
N PRO A 88 -3.05 -31.31 2.24
CA PRO A 88 -4.10 -31.61 1.27
C PRO A 88 -3.64 -31.17 -0.13
N GLU A 89 -3.96 -31.97 -1.14
CA GLU A 89 -3.61 -31.69 -2.54
C GLU A 89 -4.17 -30.33 -3.02
N SER A 90 -5.32 -29.92 -2.47
CA SER A 90 -5.93 -28.61 -2.75
C SER A 90 -5.04 -27.43 -2.34
N LEU A 91 -4.17 -27.60 -1.35
CA LEU A 91 -3.22 -26.56 -0.95
C LEU A 91 -2.21 -26.31 -2.07
N ASP A 92 -1.68 -27.36 -2.70
CA ASP A 92 -0.71 -27.22 -3.79
C ASP A 92 -1.34 -26.56 -5.02
N VAL A 93 -2.60 -26.91 -5.33
CA VAL A 93 -3.38 -26.27 -6.39
C VAL A 93 -3.53 -24.77 -6.14
N VAL A 94 -3.94 -24.38 -4.92
CA VAL A 94 -4.12 -22.96 -4.56
C VAL A 94 -2.79 -22.21 -4.54
N GLN A 95 -1.72 -22.82 -4.02
CA GLN A 95 -0.38 -22.22 -4.05
C GLN A 95 0.09 -21.95 -5.49
N HIS A 96 -0.11 -22.92 -6.37
CA HIS A 96 0.27 -22.81 -7.77
C HIS A 96 -0.53 -21.69 -8.46
N TRP A 97 -1.85 -21.68 -8.27
CA TRP A 97 -2.70 -20.64 -8.83
C TRP A 97 -2.32 -19.24 -8.32
N LEU A 98 -2.10 -19.06 -7.02
CA LEU A 98 -1.69 -17.76 -6.44
C LEU A 98 -0.36 -17.28 -7.00
N ARG A 99 0.62 -18.17 -7.22
CA ARG A 99 1.90 -17.80 -7.84
C ARG A 99 1.74 -17.35 -9.29
N GLN A 100 0.83 -17.97 -10.05
CA GLN A 100 0.51 -17.52 -11.41
C GLN A 100 -0.13 -16.12 -11.41
N GLN A 101 -1.04 -15.85 -10.47
CA GLN A 101 -1.66 -14.52 -10.36
C GLN A 101 -0.64 -13.45 -9.94
N ALA A 102 0.23 -13.76 -8.98
CA ALA A 102 1.23 -12.82 -8.47
C ALA A 102 2.38 -12.55 -9.45
N GLY A 103 2.69 -13.48 -10.36
CA GLY A 103 3.73 -13.30 -11.39
C GLY A 103 3.31 -12.47 -12.60
N ASN A 104 2.04 -12.04 -12.65
CA ASN A 104 1.43 -11.32 -13.76
C ASN A 104 1.13 -9.84 -13.43
N SER A 105 1.67 -9.31 -12.33
CA SER A 105 1.49 -7.92 -11.86
C SER A 105 2.74 -7.07 -12.05
#